data_AF-A0A2M8QJS5-F1
#
_entry.id   AF-A0A2M8QJS5-F1
#
_cell.length_a   1.000
_cell.length_b   1.000
_cell.length_c   1.000
_cell.angle_alpha   90.00
_cell.angle_beta   90.00
_cell.angle_gamma   90.00
#
_symmetry.space_group_name_H-M   'P 1'
#
loop_
_entity.id
_entity.type
_entity.pdbx_description
1 polymer ?
#
loop_
_entity_poly.entity_id
_entity_poly.type
_entity_poly.pdbx_seq_one_letter_code
_entity_poly.pdbx_strand_id
1 'polypeptide(L)'
;MVRKWLARRFEVSRLDQAAADRRGYEARDDYDKAVAEEWACRALKDAACTNDQAAFATRLKELISQDDYQAASTYDDTRFERHVRTYLRKLAKMTKANEGFEKTLHHQ
;
A
#
# COMPACT_ATOMS: atom_id res chain seq x y z
N MET A 1 -3.88 14.89 -6.25
CA MET A 1 -3.98 14.64 -4.79
C MET A 1 -3.50 13.23 -4.44
N VAL A 2 -4.09 12.21 -5.06
CA VAL A 2 -3.72 10.78 -4.96
C VAL A 2 -2.20 10.56 -5.06
N ARG A 3 -1.53 11.11 -6.08
CA ARG A 3 -0.08 10.97 -6.25
C ARG A 3 0.75 11.39 -5.02
N LYS A 4 0.44 12.56 -4.46
CA LYS A 4 1.12 13.09 -3.27
C LYS A 4 0.83 12.23 -2.04
N TRP A 5 -0.42 11.77 -1.90
CA TRP A 5 -0.83 10.87 -0.83
C TRP A 5 -0.07 9.53 -0.89
N LEU A 6 0.03 8.91 -2.07
CA LEU A 6 0.76 7.66 -2.29
C LEU A 6 2.25 7.83 -2.00
N ALA A 7 2.87 8.91 -2.46
CA ALA A 7 4.27 9.20 -2.16
C ALA A 7 4.51 9.38 -0.65
N ARG A 8 3.59 10.03 0.06
CA ARG A 8 3.68 10.17 1.51
C ARG A 8 3.53 8.84 2.24
N ARG A 9 2.54 8.02 1.87
CA ARG A 9 2.31 6.70 2.48
C ARG A 9 3.44 5.72 2.19
N PHE A 10 4.05 5.80 1.00
CA PHE A 10 5.28 5.08 0.68
C PHE A 10 6.38 5.38 1.71
N GLU A 11 6.71 6.66 1.96
CA GLU A 11 7.74 6.99 2.95
C GLU A 11 7.37 6.55 4.37
N VAL A 12 6.11 6.74 4.77
CA VAL A 12 5.64 6.32 6.11
C VAL A 12 5.74 4.80 6.28
N SER A 13 5.33 4.03 5.28
CA SER A 13 5.40 2.57 5.35
C SER A 13 6.81 2.03 5.53
N ARG A 14 7.84 2.71 4.99
CA ARG A 14 9.25 2.36 5.24
C ARG A 14 9.67 2.65 6.68
N LEU A 15 9.16 3.72 7.28
CA LEU A 15 9.38 4.02 8.70
C LEU A 15 8.69 2.99 9.59
N ASP A 16 7.47 2.57 9.23
CA ASP A 16 6.71 1.54 9.96
C ASP A 16 7.42 0.18 9.90
N GLN A 17 7.98 -0.19 8.74
CA GLN A 17 8.84 -1.37 8.60
C GLN A 17 10.03 -1.30 9.57
N ALA A 18 10.78 -0.20 9.57
CA ALA A 18 11.93 -0.04 10.47
C ALA A 18 11.53 -0.03 11.95
N ALA A 19 10.35 0.51 12.28
CA ALA A 19 9.83 0.50 13.64
C ALA A 19 9.43 -0.92 14.09
N ALA A 20 8.76 -1.68 13.23
CA ALA A 20 8.38 -3.07 13.50
C ALA A 20 9.59 -3.97 13.62
N ASP A 21 10.57 -3.81 12.72
CA ASP A 21 11.81 -4.60 12.75
C ASP A 21 12.57 -4.44 14.08
N ARG A 22 12.66 -3.21 14.60
CA ARG A 22 13.25 -2.93 15.92
C ARG A 22 12.50 -3.57 17.10
N ARG A 23 11.19 -3.81 16.96
CA ARG A 23 10.38 -4.47 17.99
C ARG A 23 10.54 -6.00 17.95
N GLY A 24 11.08 -6.54 16.86
CA GLY A 24 11.39 -7.97 16.72
C GLY A 24 10.19 -8.86 16.46
N TYR A 25 10.25 -10.10 16.93
CA TYR A 25 9.35 -11.19 16.52
C TYR A 25 7.85 -10.87 16.64
N GLU A 26 7.44 -10.20 17.71
CA GLU A 26 6.03 -9.87 17.97
C GLU A 26 5.44 -8.89 16.95
N ALA A 27 6.29 -8.10 16.27
CA ALA A 27 5.88 -7.09 15.30
C ALA A 27 6.02 -7.56 13.84
N ARG A 28 6.27 -8.85 13.57
CA ARG A 28 6.43 -9.37 12.20
C ARG A 28 5.18 -9.16 11.33
N ASP A 29 3.98 -9.31 11.89
CA ASP A 29 2.75 -9.00 11.15
C ASP A 29 2.63 -7.50 10.80
N ASP A 30 3.04 -6.62 11.72
CA ASP A 30 3.08 -5.17 11.46
C ASP A 30 4.11 -4.84 10.38
N TYR A 31 5.26 -5.53 10.38
CA TYR A 31 6.26 -5.42 9.32
C TYR A 31 5.68 -5.84 7.97
N ASP A 32 5.08 -7.03 7.86
CA ASP A 32 4.51 -7.52 6.59
C ASP A 32 3.39 -6.61 6.07
N LYS A 33 2.57 -6.03 6.96
CA LYS A 33 1.59 -4.98 6.59
C LYS A 33 2.25 -3.74 6.00
N ALA A 34 3.33 -3.28 6.63
CA ALA A 34 4.06 -2.10 6.19
C ALA A 34 4.82 -2.36 4.87
N VAL A 35 5.32 -3.57 4.63
CA VAL A 35 5.86 -3.99 3.33
C VAL A 35 4.75 -4.03 2.27
N ALA A 36 3.57 -4.56 2.60
CA ALA A 36 2.45 -4.59 1.68
C ALA A 36 1.97 -3.20 1.25
N GLU A 37 1.91 -2.27 2.19
CA GLU A 37 1.59 -0.88 1.89
C GLU A 37 2.67 -0.19 1.05
N GLU A 38 3.95 -0.39 1.38
CA GLU A 38 5.08 0.12 0.59
C GLU A 38 4.99 -0.37 -0.85
N TRP A 39 4.81 -1.67 -1.04
CA TRP A 39 4.69 -2.30 -2.35
C TRP A 39 3.57 -1.68 -3.17
N ALA A 40 2.37 -1.54 -2.58
CA ALA A 40 1.21 -0.98 -3.27
C ALA A 40 1.42 0.50 -3.63
N CYS A 41 1.97 1.29 -2.71
CA CYS A 41 2.27 2.69 -2.97
C CYS A 41 3.37 2.85 -4.03
N ARG A 42 4.41 2.02 -4.00
CA ARG A 42 5.47 2.00 -5.01
C ARG A 42 4.93 1.69 -6.40
N ALA A 43 4.04 0.70 -6.52
CA ALA A 43 3.42 0.30 -7.78
C ALA A 43 2.52 1.38 -8.40
N LEU A 44 2.01 2.33 -7.58
CA LEU A 44 1.00 3.30 -7.99
C LEU A 44 1.48 4.76 -8.01
N LYS A 45 2.44 5.15 -7.17
CA LYS A 45 2.82 6.58 -6.97
C LYS A 45 3.37 7.27 -8.22
N ASP A 46 3.88 6.52 -9.18
CA ASP A 46 4.42 7.03 -10.45
C ASP A 46 3.56 6.65 -11.67
N ALA A 47 2.41 6.00 -11.44
CA ALA A 47 1.50 5.65 -12.51
C ALA A 47 0.81 6.90 -13.08
N ALA A 48 0.82 7.04 -14.40
CA ALA A 48 0.17 8.15 -15.12
C ALA A 48 -1.35 8.23 -14.84
N CYS A 49 -1.97 7.11 -14.49
CA CYS A 49 -3.39 7.01 -14.16
C CYS A 49 -3.77 7.73 -12.85
N THR A 50 -2.82 8.20 -12.03
CA THR A 50 -3.13 8.84 -10.73
C THR A 50 -3.89 10.17 -10.81
N ASN A 51 -4.04 10.75 -12.01
CA ASN A 51 -4.81 11.97 -12.26
C ASN A 51 -6.22 11.71 -12.80
N ASP A 52 -6.57 10.46 -13.11
CA ASP A 52 -7.87 10.07 -13.64
C ASP A 52 -8.47 8.94 -12.79
N GLN A 53 -9.64 9.18 -12.21
CA GLN A 53 -10.26 8.26 -11.26
C GLN A 53 -10.60 6.91 -11.90
N ALA A 54 -11.07 6.89 -13.14
CA ALA A 54 -11.47 5.66 -13.83
C ALA A 54 -10.26 4.81 -14.26
N ALA A 55 -9.22 5.48 -14.78
CA ALA A 55 -7.95 4.85 -15.10
C ALA A 55 -7.28 4.31 -13.84
N PHE A 56 -7.30 5.06 -12.74
CA PHE A 56 -6.74 4.61 -11.46
C PHE A 56 -7.51 3.40 -10.89
N ALA A 57 -8.84 3.41 -10.96
CA ALA A 57 -9.67 2.29 -10.55
C ALA A 57 -9.39 1.03 -11.40
N THR A 58 -9.19 1.19 -12.70
CA THR A 58 -8.80 0.10 -13.61
C THR A 58 -7.45 -0.48 -13.22
N ARG A 59 -6.46 0.38 -12.98
CA ARG A 59 -5.12 -0.06 -12.55
C ARG A 59 -5.16 -0.81 -11.22
N LEU A 60 -5.97 -0.37 -10.27
CA LEU A 60 -6.17 -1.08 -9.00
C LEU A 60 -6.78 -2.47 -9.21
N LYS A 61 -7.75 -2.60 -10.12
CA LYS A 61 -8.38 -3.89 -10.45
C LYS A 61 -7.34 -4.85 -11.04
N GLU A 62 -6.50 -4.39 -11.96
CA GLU A 62 -5.41 -5.19 -12.54
C GLU A 62 -4.47 -5.72 -11.45
N LEU A 63 -4.01 -4.84 -10.55
CA LEU A 63 -3.11 -5.24 -9.46
C LEU A 63 -3.78 -6.23 -8.49
N ILE A 64 -5.07 -6.07 -8.18
CA ILE A 64 -5.81 -7.02 -7.32
C ILE A 64 -5.92 -8.40 -7.96
N SER A 65 -6.01 -8.45 -9.29
CA SER A 65 -6.13 -9.69 -10.07
C SER A 65 -4.78 -10.37 -10.35
N GLN A 66 -3.66 -9.80 -9.91
CA GLN A 66 -2.35 -10.46 -10.03
C GLN A 66 -2.28 -11.71 -9.16
N ASP A 67 -1.63 -12.73 -9.71
CA ASP A 67 -1.44 -14.01 -9.04
C ASP A 67 -0.44 -13.89 -7.88
N ASP A 68 0.59 -13.05 -8.03
CA ASP A 68 1.73 -12.93 -7.13
C ASP A 68 2.21 -11.48 -7.00
N TYR A 69 2.80 -11.16 -5.85
CA TYR A 69 3.36 -9.87 -5.47
C TYR A 69 4.81 -10.05 -5.01
N GLN A 70 5.76 -9.63 -5.85
CA GLN A 70 7.19 -9.77 -5.53
C GLN A 70 7.65 -8.67 -4.56
N ALA A 71 8.19 -9.07 -3.40
CA ALA A 71 8.79 -8.20 -2.39
C ALA A 71 10.26 -8.59 -2.10
N ALA A 72 11.06 -7.62 -1.68
CA ALA A 72 12.49 -7.84 -1.41
C ALA A 72 12.75 -8.50 -0.04
N SER A 73 11.85 -8.32 0.92
CA SER A 73 11.96 -8.82 2.28
C SER A 73 10.58 -8.88 2.93
N THR A 74 10.21 -10.07 3.42
CA THR A 74 8.96 -10.41 4.09
C THR A 74 9.27 -11.49 5.12
N TYR A 75 8.48 -11.54 6.21
CA TYR A 75 8.58 -12.64 7.17
C TYR A 75 7.70 -13.84 6.78
N ASP A 76 6.61 -13.59 6.07
CA ASP A 76 5.64 -14.60 5.62
C ASP A 76 4.96 -14.14 4.32
N ASP A 77 5.28 -14.80 3.21
CA ASP A 77 4.83 -14.41 1.88
C ASP A 77 3.31 -14.50 1.73
N THR A 78 2.69 -15.56 2.25
CA THR A 78 1.22 -15.73 2.18
C THR A 78 0.50 -14.63 2.94
N ARG A 79 1.04 -14.24 4.09
CA ARG A 79 0.50 -13.13 4.89
C ARG A 79 0.71 -11.79 4.21
N PHE A 80 1.90 -11.55 3.67
CA PHE A 80 2.21 -10.37 2.89
C PHE A 80 1.27 -10.20 1.69
N GLU A 81 1.07 -11.24 0.88
CA GLU A 81 0.16 -11.19 -0.27
C GLU A 81 -1.28 -10.85 0.14
N ARG A 82 -1.73 -11.43 1.26
CA ARG A 82 -3.06 -11.10 1.82
C ARG A 82 -3.15 -9.63 2.20
N HIS A 83 -2.11 -9.07 2.81
CA HIS A 83 -2.05 -7.66 3.17
C HIS A 83 -2.03 -6.76 1.92
N VAL A 84 -1.28 -7.14 0.87
CA VAL A 84 -1.27 -6.41 -0.42
C VAL A 84 -2.67 -6.36 -1.01
N ARG A 85 -3.34 -7.50 -1.17
CA ARG A 85 -4.72 -7.55 -1.71
C ARG A 85 -5.70 -6.74 -0.87
N THR A 86 -5.56 -6.79 0.44
CA THR A 86 -6.41 -6.02 1.37
C THR A 86 -6.19 -4.52 1.20
N TYR A 87 -4.94 -4.09 1.11
CA TYR A 87 -4.59 -2.68 0.94
C TYR A 87 -5.02 -2.14 -0.43
N LEU A 88 -4.81 -2.90 -1.51
CA LEU A 88 -5.29 -2.52 -2.84
C LEU A 88 -6.82 -2.39 -2.90
N ARG A 89 -7.56 -3.31 -2.26
CA ARG A 89 -9.03 -3.21 -2.15
C ARG A 89 -9.46 -1.98 -1.35
N LYS A 90 -8.72 -1.61 -0.30
CA LYS A 90 -8.95 -0.35 0.43
C LYS A 90 -8.77 0.86 -0.49
N LEU A 91 -7.69 0.91 -1.26
CA LEU A 91 -7.47 1.98 -2.25
C LEU A 91 -8.56 2.02 -3.32
N ALA A 92 -9.06 0.87 -3.77
CA ALA A 92 -10.16 0.80 -4.72
C ALA A 92 -11.45 1.39 -4.15
N LYS A 93 -11.74 1.14 -2.87
CA LYS A 93 -12.88 1.76 -2.17
C LYS A 93 -12.71 3.27 -2.03
N MET A 94 -11.54 3.73 -1.59
CA MET A 94 -11.22 5.17 -1.49
C MET A 94 -11.33 5.86 -2.85
N THR A 95 -10.83 5.23 -3.91
CA THR A 95 -10.92 5.73 -5.29
C THR A 95 -12.37 5.81 -5.75
N LYS A 96 -13.18 4.78 -5.48
CA LYS A 96 -14.60 4.78 -5.85
C LYS A 96 -15.38 5.90 -5.16
N ALA A 97 -15.11 6.15 -3.89
CA ALA A 97 -15.73 7.24 -3.13
C ALA A 97 -15.11 8.62 -3.42
N ASN A 98 -13.90 8.66 -4.01
CA ASN A 98 -13.05 9.86 -4.12
C ASN A 98 -12.79 10.52 -2.75
N GLU A 99 -12.63 9.71 -1.71
CA GLU A 99 -12.48 10.14 -0.32
C GLU A 99 -11.27 9.45 0.34
N GLY A 100 -10.66 10.12 1.32
CA GLY A 100 -9.55 9.63 2.13
C GLY A 100 -8.16 9.98 1.62
N PHE A 101 -8.03 10.49 0.39
CA PHE A 101 -6.73 10.95 -0.16
C PHE A 101 -6.31 12.34 0.35
N GLU A 102 -7.23 13.05 0.97
CA GLU A 102 -7.00 14.30 1.70
C GLU A 102 -6.33 14.06 3.06
N LYS A 103 -6.48 12.85 3.64
CA LYS A 103 -5.91 12.49 4.94
C LYS A 103 -4.45 12.07 4.80
N THR A 104 -3.55 13.07 4.83
CA THR A 104 -2.09 12.86 4.76
C THR A 104 -1.41 12.78 6.12
N LEU A 105 -2.14 13.02 7.21
CA LEU A 105 -1.62 12.99 8.58
C LEU A 105 -1.85 11.59 9.18
N HIS A 106 -0.78 10.98 9.68
CA HIS A 106 -0.90 9.86 10.59
C HIS A 106 -1.39 10.43 11.92
N HIS A 107 -2.54 9.97 12.42
CA HIS A 107 -2.77 10.08 13.86
C HIS A 107 -1.67 9.26 14.53
N GLN A 108 -0.80 9.97 15.25
CA GLN A 108 0.18 9.43 16.17
C GLN A 108 -0.51 8.81 17.37
#